data_AF-A0A1X0N8E6-F1
#
_entry.id   AF-A0A1X0N8E6-F1
#
_cell.length_a   1.000
_cell.length_b   1.000
_cell.length_c   1.000
_cell.angle_alpha   90.00
_cell.angle_beta   90.00
_cell.angle_gamma   90.00
#
_symmetry.space_group_name_H-M   'P 1'
#
loop_
_entity.id
_entity.type
_entity.pdbx_description
1 polymer ?
#
loop_
_entity_poly.entity_id
_entity_poly.type
_entity_poly.pdbx_seq_one_letter_code
_entity_poly.pdbx_strand_id
1 'polypeptide(L)'
;MLFDGAVAATVAEAAAQPDSQPTPDAAAKSAEQAHSASNGNHAQPEATADVAATPAAVPGSTVVFVDSRVKDSASLLAGVAPGAQVVELDATKDGLQQIADYLGSHQGVSSVQIIAHGNSGDLWLGNSYVSADNLSQRSALLAEIGNDINSGGDILIYACNTAEGDQGLSFVDSLATLTGRDIAASTNRTGVGGDWDLEIATGSIESVSALSRQSMDAYQWGLATFTVNSASNTGAGTLRDALANAQNGDIVTFSSGMTVSLQTQLLVNKNITIDGDLNNDGVADVTLDGQNRTSVIRITSGTTATLDGVVITRGVATTAGANSGSAIAAADALGGGINNAGNLTLRNVTVTANAATAPAGGGGVVAPTVGGGGGGGGGIRWQKGCRGGGGGTHSPP
;
A
#
# COMPACT_ATOMS: atom_id res chain seq x y z
N MET A 1 -48.79 58.25 1.95
CA MET A 1 -48.92 56.98 1.20
C MET A 1 -47.63 56.84 0.41
N LEU A 2 -46.65 56.12 0.96
CA LEU A 2 -46.36 54.70 0.74
C LEU A 2 -45.47 54.50 -0.52
N PHE A 3 -44.27 53.94 -0.28
CA PHE A 3 -43.30 53.32 -1.21
C PHE A 3 -42.52 54.23 -2.18
N ASP A 4 -41.30 53.93 -2.64
CA ASP A 4 -40.15 53.04 -2.35
C ASP A 4 -39.12 53.41 -3.46
N GLY A 5 -37.85 53.72 -3.18
CA GLY A 5 -36.77 52.72 -3.23
C GLY A 5 -36.16 52.57 -4.64
N ALA A 6 -35.05 53.27 -4.92
CA ALA A 6 -33.98 52.87 -5.85
C ALA A 6 -32.89 53.95 -5.90
N VAL A 7 -31.64 53.61 -5.57
CA VAL A 7 -30.46 54.40 -5.94
C VAL A 7 -29.59 53.52 -6.82
N ALA A 8 -29.39 53.99 -8.05
CA ALA A 8 -28.43 53.52 -9.02
C ALA A 8 -27.20 54.44 -9.02
N ALA A 9 -26.02 53.85 -9.28
CA ALA A 9 -24.87 54.38 -10.03
C ALA A 9 -24.21 55.69 -9.49
N THR A 10 -22.94 56.07 -9.69
CA THR A 10 -21.87 55.88 -10.69
C THR A 10 -20.54 56.33 -10.04
N VAL A 11 -19.40 55.64 -10.23
CA VAL A 11 -18.26 55.92 -11.17
C VAL A 11 -17.52 57.25 -11.00
N ALA A 12 -16.17 57.18 -10.92
CA ALA A 12 -15.12 58.04 -11.51
C ALA A 12 -13.91 58.13 -10.55
N GLU A 13 -12.64 58.17 -10.93
CA GLU A 13 -11.86 58.01 -12.18
C GLU A 13 -10.38 57.96 -11.72
N ALA A 14 -9.53 57.34 -12.53
CA ALA A 14 -8.10 57.08 -12.32
C ALA A 14 -7.17 58.31 -12.40
N ALA A 15 -5.91 58.16 -11.93
CA ALA A 15 -4.68 58.18 -12.75
C ALA A 15 -3.40 58.49 -11.93
N ALA A 16 -2.36 57.65 -12.06
CA ALA A 16 -1.01 58.01 -12.54
C ALA A 16 0.06 56.96 -12.15
N GLN A 17 0.76 56.43 -13.16
CA GLN A 17 2.04 55.71 -13.12
C GLN A 17 3.14 56.67 -13.63
N PRO A 18 4.47 56.43 -13.46
CA PRO A 18 5.17 55.47 -14.34
C PRO A 18 6.42 54.72 -13.77
N ASP A 19 6.63 53.54 -14.37
CA ASP A 19 7.84 52.80 -14.83
C ASP A 19 9.17 52.71 -14.04
N SER A 20 9.64 51.46 -13.82
CA SER A 20 10.72 50.83 -14.63
C SER A 20 11.07 49.38 -14.16
N GLN A 21 11.29 48.47 -15.12
CA GLN A 21 11.77 47.08 -14.97
C GLN A 21 13.29 46.98 -15.16
N PRO A 22 13.95 45.90 -14.68
CA PRO A 22 14.46 44.90 -15.63
C PRO A 22 14.36 43.41 -15.17
N THR A 23 14.60 42.52 -16.15
CA THR A 23 14.44 41.04 -16.20
C THR A 23 15.72 40.23 -15.79
N PRO A 24 15.94 38.93 -16.15
CA PRO A 24 16.02 37.79 -15.20
C PRO A 24 17.36 37.00 -15.22
N ASP A 25 17.44 35.95 -14.36
CA ASP A 25 18.28 34.73 -14.43
C ASP A 25 19.52 34.58 -13.50
N ALA A 26 19.67 33.34 -13.02
CA ALA A 26 20.83 32.64 -12.43
C ALA A 26 21.31 32.87 -10.96
N ALA A 27 20.88 31.91 -10.11
CA ALA A 27 21.72 30.96 -9.36
C ALA A 27 22.54 31.34 -8.09
N ALA A 28 22.33 30.48 -7.08
CA ALA A 28 23.27 29.97 -6.06
C ALA A 28 23.56 30.82 -4.81
N LYS A 29 22.94 30.41 -3.69
CA LYS A 29 23.56 29.96 -2.41
C LYS A 29 22.60 30.22 -1.25
N SER A 30 22.12 29.16 -0.60
CA SER A 30 22.02 29.04 0.87
C SER A 30 21.37 27.69 1.21
N ALA A 31 22.19 26.64 1.18
CA ALA A 31 21.99 25.47 2.01
C ALA A 31 22.92 25.68 3.21
N GLU A 32 22.39 26.05 4.37
CA GLU A 32 22.96 25.78 5.69
C GLU A 32 21.95 26.19 6.78
N GLN A 33 21.59 25.25 7.66
CA GLN A 33 21.09 25.43 9.02
C GLN A 33 19.77 26.18 9.28
N ALA A 34 18.76 25.40 9.67
CA ALA A 34 18.04 25.64 10.93
C ALA A 34 17.43 24.32 11.45
N HIS A 35 18.25 23.60 12.21
CA HIS A 35 17.80 22.57 13.14
C HIS A 35 17.22 23.34 14.35
N SER A 36 15.90 23.37 14.50
CA SER A 36 15.27 23.81 15.74
C SER A 36 14.39 22.69 16.27
N ALA A 37 14.92 22.06 17.31
CA ALA A 37 14.26 21.12 18.18
C ALA A 37 12.90 21.65 18.63
N SER A 38 11.86 20.86 18.36
CA SER A 38 10.58 21.00 19.05
C SER A 38 10.71 20.34 20.42
N ASN A 39 10.84 21.17 21.45
CA ASN A 39 10.67 20.79 22.85
C ASN A 39 9.19 20.42 23.07
N GLY A 40 8.86 19.13 22.98
CA GLY A 40 7.64 18.55 23.53
C GLY A 40 7.95 17.99 24.91
N ASN A 41 7.52 18.68 25.96
CA ASN A 41 7.68 18.25 27.35
C ASN A 41 6.91 16.94 27.60
N HIS A 42 7.60 15.79 27.60
CA HIS A 42 7.35 14.75 28.59
C HIS A 42 8.17 15.09 29.84
N ALA A 43 7.75 16.17 30.51
CA ALA A 43 8.28 16.52 31.81
C ALA A 43 7.64 15.59 32.84
N GLN A 44 8.48 14.75 33.42
CA GLN A 44 8.26 13.98 34.64
C GLN A 44 7.41 14.76 35.67
N PRO A 45 6.30 14.21 36.17
CA PRO A 45 5.60 14.79 37.30
C PRO A 45 6.54 14.84 38.50
N GLU A 46 6.62 15.98 39.19
CA GLU A 46 7.31 16.06 40.47
C GLU A 46 6.74 15.00 41.43
N ALA A 47 7.61 14.11 41.86
CA ALA A 47 7.29 12.95 42.68
C ALA A 47 6.84 13.38 44.09
N THR A 48 5.56 13.21 44.39
CA THR A 48 5.08 12.91 45.76
C THR A 48 3.89 11.96 45.71
N ALA A 49 4.14 10.68 45.40
CA ALA A 49 3.44 9.49 45.91
C ALA A 49 3.96 8.26 45.15
N ASP A 50 4.54 7.32 45.89
CA ASP A 50 4.79 5.91 45.57
C ASP A 50 4.52 5.49 44.10
N VAL A 51 5.47 5.79 43.20
CA VAL A 51 5.48 5.17 41.86
C VAL A 51 6.01 3.77 42.08
N ALA A 52 5.10 2.79 42.10
CA ALA A 52 5.49 1.39 42.06
C ALA A 52 6.44 1.21 40.86
N ALA A 53 7.72 0.95 41.14
CA ALA A 53 8.70 0.67 40.10
C ALA A 53 8.18 -0.50 39.27
N THR A 54 8.20 -0.37 37.93
CA THR A 54 7.91 -1.49 37.04
C THR A 54 8.78 -2.67 37.46
N PRO A 55 8.20 -3.86 37.70
CA PRO A 55 8.98 -5.03 38.09
C PRO A 55 10.03 -5.32 37.02
N ALA A 56 11.29 -5.46 37.40
CA ALA A 56 12.33 -5.88 36.47
C ALA A 56 11.95 -7.21 35.79
N ALA A 57 12.19 -7.30 34.48
CA ALA A 57 11.90 -8.47 33.67
C ALA A 57 12.40 -9.77 34.32
N VAL A 58 11.50 -10.72 34.54
CA VAL A 58 11.92 -12.09 34.88
C VAL A 58 12.57 -12.70 33.64
N PRO A 59 13.83 -13.17 33.70
CA PRO A 59 14.53 -13.73 32.55
C PRO A 59 13.75 -14.88 31.92
N GLY A 60 13.70 -14.91 30.59
CA GLY A 60 12.93 -15.87 29.81
C GLY A 60 13.42 -15.99 28.38
N SER A 61 12.71 -16.77 27.57
CA SER A 61 12.97 -16.85 26.13
C SER A 61 12.36 -15.67 25.38
N THR A 62 12.95 -15.36 24.23
CA THR A 62 12.36 -14.44 23.24
C THR A 62 11.58 -15.24 22.21
N VAL A 63 10.38 -14.80 21.88
CA VAL A 63 9.60 -15.29 20.73
C VAL A 63 9.41 -14.19 19.71
N VAL A 64 9.63 -14.52 18.44
CA VAL A 64 9.43 -13.65 17.29
C VAL A 64 8.23 -14.17 16.50
N PHE A 65 7.11 -13.43 16.56
CA PHE A 65 5.99 -13.62 15.67
C PHE A 65 6.20 -12.82 14.39
N VAL A 66 5.99 -13.46 13.25
CA VAL A 66 6.12 -12.82 11.94
C VAL A 66 4.86 -13.07 11.11
N ASP A 67 4.22 -12.00 10.67
CA ASP A 67 3.06 -12.11 9.79
C ASP A 67 3.49 -12.68 8.42
N SER A 68 2.79 -13.70 7.91
CA SER A 68 3.13 -14.35 6.64
C SER A 68 3.01 -13.43 5.42
N ARG A 69 2.37 -12.26 5.54
CA ARG A 69 2.35 -11.23 4.49
C ARG A 69 3.63 -10.41 4.42
N VAL A 70 4.48 -10.47 5.45
CA VAL A 70 5.79 -9.83 5.46
C VAL A 70 6.65 -10.41 4.34
N LYS A 71 6.98 -9.56 3.37
CA LYS A 71 7.66 -9.99 2.16
C LYS A 71 9.08 -10.48 2.45
N ASP A 72 9.39 -11.71 2.05
CA ASP A 72 10.75 -12.28 2.22
C ASP A 72 11.19 -12.28 3.69
N SER A 73 10.26 -12.52 4.61
CA SER A 73 10.54 -12.66 6.04
C SER A 73 11.69 -13.64 6.33
N ALA A 74 11.87 -14.67 5.50
CA ALA A 74 12.98 -15.62 5.62
C ALA A 74 14.36 -14.96 5.63
N SER A 75 14.59 -13.86 4.90
CA SER A 75 15.88 -13.16 4.90
C SER A 75 16.13 -12.38 6.19
N LEU A 76 15.07 -11.84 6.81
CA LEU A 76 15.13 -11.28 8.16
C LEU A 76 15.43 -12.36 9.20
N LEU A 77 14.68 -13.46 9.12
CA LEU A 77 14.70 -14.52 10.12
C LEU A 77 16.00 -15.33 10.10
N ALA A 78 16.76 -15.27 9.00
CA ALA A 78 18.09 -15.87 8.90
C ALA A 78 19.09 -15.31 9.94
N GLY A 79 18.83 -14.10 10.46
CA GLY A 79 19.65 -13.46 11.49
C GLY A 79 19.03 -13.47 12.88
N VAL A 80 18.05 -14.34 13.15
CA VAL A 80 17.44 -14.45 14.48
C VAL A 80 18.46 -14.95 15.50
N ALA A 81 18.46 -14.33 16.68
CA ALA A 81 19.36 -14.65 17.77
C ALA A 81 19.24 -16.12 18.20
N PRO A 82 20.36 -16.81 18.51
CA PRO A 82 20.32 -18.18 18.99
C PRO A 82 19.43 -18.32 20.23
N GLY A 83 18.52 -19.31 20.21
CA GLY A 83 17.60 -19.58 21.31
C GLY A 83 16.30 -18.78 21.28
N ALA A 84 16.15 -17.79 20.39
CA ALA A 84 14.86 -17.18 20.12
C ALA A 84 13.97 -18.15 19.31
N GLN A 85 12.69 -18.21 19.65
CA GLN A 85 11.69 -19.00 18.94
C GLN A 85 11.06 -18.14 17.83
N VAL A 86 10.75 -18.75 16.68
CA VAL A 86 10.12 -18.04 15.56
C VAL A 86 8.79 -18.71 15.26
N VAL A 87 7.73 -17.91 15.15
CA VAL A 87 6.37 -18.36 14.85
C VAL A 87 5.83 -17.53 13.71
N GLU A 88 5.53 -18.17 12.59
CA GLU A 88 4.86 -17.53 11.46
C GLU A 88 3.35 -17.51 11.69
N LEU A 89 2.74 -16.31 11.59
CA LEU A 89 1.30 -16.13 11.69
C LEU A 89 0.65 -16.38 10.33
N ASP A 90 -0.33 -17.28 10.32
CA ASP A 90 -1.14 -17.58 9.14
C ASP A 90 -2.04 -16.39 8.80
N ALA A 91 -1.89 -15.85 7.59
CA ALA A 91 -2.66 -14.71 7.08
C ALA A 91 -4.19 -14.97 7.06
N THR A 92 -4.63 -16.23 7.12
CA THR A 92 -6.06 -16.59 7.04
C THR A 92 -6.74 -16.73 8.39
N LYS A 93 -6.01 -16.55 9.49
CA LYS A 93 -6.51 -16.73 10.87
C LYS A 93 -6.32 -15.47 11.69
N ASP A 94 -7.06 -15.37 12.79
CA ASP A 94 -6.90 -14.22 13.70
C ASP A 94 -5.49 -14.24 14.31
N GLY A 95 -4.71 -13.18 14.06
CA GLY A 95 -3.31 -13.14 14.47
C GLY A 95 -3.12 -12.98 15.98
N LEU A 96 -4.01 -12.25 16.65
CA LEU A 96 -3.96 -12.13 18.11
C LEU A 96 -4.29 -13.47 18.78
N GLN A 97 -5.27 -14.20 18.24
CA GLN A 97 -5.59 -15.54 18.75
C GLN A 97 -4.43 -16.51 18.58
N GLN A 98 -3.74 -16.47 17.44
CA GLN A 98 -2.55 -17.30 17.21
C GLN A 98 -1.43 -17.00 18.20
N ILE A 99 -1.21 -15.72 18.54
CA ILE A 99 -0.23 -15.32 19.56
C ILE A 99 -0.65 -15.86 20.93
N ALA A 100 -1.91 -15.67 21.33
CA ALA A 100 -2.43 -16.16 22.60
C ALA A 100 -2.30 -17.69 22.73
N ASP A 101 -2.73 -18.44 21.70
CA ASP A 101 -2.65 -19.90 21.67
C ASP A 101 -1.21 -20.41 21.81
N TYR A 102 -0.26 -19.73 21.15
CA TYR A 102 1.16 -20.08 21.26
C TYR A 102 1.67 -19.83 22.67
N LEU A 103 1.43 -18.64 23.23
CA LEU A 103 1.92 -18.24 24.55
C LEU A 103 1.31 -19.06 25.69
N GLY A 104 0.02 -19.43 25.58
CA GLY A 104 -0.65 -20.29 26.56
C GLY A 104 -0.03 -21.69 26.67
N SER A 105 0.72 -22.14 25.65
CA SER A 105 1.51 -23.38 25.68
C SER A 105 3.02 -23.17 25.87
N HIS A 106 3.50 -21.92 25.85
CA HIS A 106 4.91 -21.54 25.92
C HIS A 106 5.12 -20.40 26.93
N GLN A 107 4.61 -20.58 28.14
CA GLN A 107 4.75 -19.60 29.23
C GLN A 107 6.22 -19.40 29.63
N GLY A 108 6.51 -18.24 30.21
CA GLY A 108 7.86 -17.91 30.67
C GLY A 108 8.69 -17.13 29.64
N VAL A 109 8.07 -16.58 28.60
CA VAL A 109 8.72 -15.65 27.69
C VAL A 109 8.97 -14.32 28.38
N SER A 110 10.13 -13.72 28.18
CA SER A 110 10.45 -12.38 28.67
C SER A 110 10.37 -11.32 27.58
N SER A 111 10.26 -11.73 26.31
CA SER A 111 10.16 -10.83 25.18
C SER A 111 9.28 -11.45 24.09
N VAL A 112 8.28 -10.71 23.66
CA VAL A 112 7.49 -10.97 22.46
C VAL A 112 7.88 -9.93 21.42
N GLN A 113 8.29 -10.37 20.23
CA GLN A 113 8.63 -9.48 19.13
C GLN A 113 7.72 -9.77 17.96
N ILE A 114 7.12 -8.74 17.38
CA ILE A 114 6.11 -8.87 16.33
C ILE A 114 6.65 -8.16 15.10
N ILE A 115 6.77 -8.88 13.99
CA ILE A 115 7.15 -8.33 12.68
C ILE A 115 5.92 -8.42 11.80
N ALA A 116 5.37 -7.27 11.43
CA ALA A 116 4.12 -7.19 10.70
C ALA A 116 4.03 -5.90 9.90
N HIS A 117 3.02 -5.81 9.04
CA HIS A 117 2.70 -4.56 8.37
C HIS A 117 1.85 -3.66 9.28
N GLY A 118 2.05 -2.34 9.20
CA GLY A 118 1.31 -1.37 10.00
C GLY A 118 1.20 0.01 9.36
N ASN A 119 0.45 0.88 10.03
CA ASN A 119 0.29 2.30 9.80
C ASN A 119 -0.05 2.99 11.14
N SER A 120 -0.19 4.32 11.15
CA SER A 120 -0.53 5.11 12.34
C SER A 120 -1.73 4.55 13.12
N GLY A 121 -1.45 4.02 14.31
CA GLY A 121 -2.46 3.46 15.22
C GLY A 121 -3.09 2.14 14.77
N ASP A 122 -2.42 1.40 13.88
CA ASP A 122 -2.84 0.08 13.46
C ASP A 122 -1.71 -0.92 13.21
N LEU A 123 -2.11 -2.19 13.19
CA LEU A 123 -1.26 -3.35 12.93
C LEU A 123 -2.07 -4.45 12.26
N TRP A 124 -1.47 -5.10 11.26
CA TRP A 124 -2.06 -6.23 10.56
C TRP A 124 -1.43 -7.55 11.03
N LEU A 125 -2.23 -8.41 11.67
CA LEU A 125 -1.80 -9.72 12.20
C LEU A 125 -2.74 -10.83 11.73
N GLY A 126 -2.27 -11.72 10.88
CA GLY A 126 -3.10 -12.73 10.25
C GLY A 126 -4.19 -12.08 9.39
N ASN A 127 -5.46 -12.43 9.60
CA ASN A 127 -6.60 -11.72 9.00
C ASN A 127 -7.14 -10.59 9.89
N SER A 128 -6.51 -10.32 11.03
CA SER A 128 -6.95 -9.31 12.00
C SER A 128 -6.32 -7.97 11.70
N TYR A 129 -7.17 -6.96 11.49
CA TYR A 129 -6.78 -5.56 11.58
C TYR A 129 -6.94 -5.11 13.03
N VAL A 130 -5.84 -4.84 13.71
CA VAL A 130 -5.81 -4.39 15.11
C VAL A 130 -5.60 -2.89 15.10
N SER A 131 -6.55 -2.12 15.63
CA SER A 131 -6.48 -0.65 15.61
C SER A 131 -7.04 -0.04 16.89
N ALA A 132 -6.74 1.24 17.11
CA ALA A 132 -7.24 1.98 18.27
C ALA A 132 -8.77 1.86 18.45
N ASP A 133 -9.52 1.74 17.36
CA ASP A 133 -10.98 1.67 17.38
C ASP A 133 -11.53 0.30 17.86
N ASN A 134 -10.75 -0.77 17.74
CA ASN A 134 -11.22 -2.13 18.01
C ASN A 134 -10.51 -2.86 19.17
N LEU A 135 -9.42 -2.28 19.71
CA LEU A 135 -8.67 -2.86 20.84
C LEU A 135 -9.52 -3.18 22.06
N SER A 136 -10.46 -2.30 22.42
CA SER A 136 -11.33 -2.48 23.60
C SER A 136 -12.15 -3.78 23.53
N GLN A 137 -12.57 -4.17 22.33
CA GLN A 137 -13.34 -5.39 22.05
C GLN A 137 -12.47 -6.66 22.14
N ARG A 138 -11.14 -6.49 22.12
CA ARG A 138 -10.13 -7.56 22.21
C ARG A 138 -9.44 -7.60 23.58
N SER A 139 -9.90 -6.81 24.54
CA SER A 139 -9.29 -6.67 25.88
C SER A 139 -9.05 -7.99 26.60
N ALA A 140 -9.99 -8.94 26.57
CA ALA A 140 -9.82 -10.24 27.21
C ALA A 140 -8.67 -11.06 26.61
N LEU A 141 -8.54 -11.05 25.28
CA LEU A 141 -7.49 -11.76 24.55
C LEU A 141 -6.12 -11.10 24.76
N LEU A 142 -6.07 -9.77 24.77
CA LEU A 142 -4.84 -9.02 25.06
C LEU A 142 -4.36 -9.25 26.50
N ALA A 143 -5.29 -9.34 27.46
CA ALA A 143 -4.96 -9.67 28.84
C ALA A 143 -4.41 -11.10 28.97
N GLU A 144 -4.95 -12.07 28.21
CA GLU A 144 -4.43 -13.44 28.14
C GLU A 144 -2.98 -13.46 27.63
N ILE A 145 -2.72 -12.82 26.48
CA ILE A 145 -1.37 -12.64 25.92
C ILE A 145 -0.41 -12.05 26.97
N GLY A 146 -0.85 -10.99 27.64
CA GLY A 146 -0.10 -10.35 28.70
C GLY A 146 0.26 -11.30 29.84
N ASN A 147 -0.72 -12.05 30.35
CA ASN A 147 -0.55 -12.95 31.49
C ASN A 147 0.44 -14.10 31.22
N ASP A 148 0.55 -14.56 29.97
CA ASP A 148 1.48 -15.62 29.58
C ASP A 148 2.92 -15.13 29.34
N ILE A 149 3.11 -13.80 29.23
CA ILE A 149 4.41 -13.16 29.26
C ILE A 149 4.84 -12.97 30.72
N ASN A 150 6.12 -13.18 31.02
CA ASN A 150 6.67 -12.96 32.35
C ASN A 150 6.41 -11.54 32.87
N SER A 151 6.35 -11.39 34.19
CA SER A 151 6.32 -10.07 34.81
C SER A 151 7.54 -9.25 34.38
N GLY A 152 7.30 -8.01 33.95
CA GLY A 152 8.32 -7.12 33.39
C GLY A 152 8.80 -7.53 32.00
N GLY A 153 8.15 -8.48 31.33
CA GLY A 153 8.47 -8.80 29.93
C GLY A 153 7.90 -7.77 28.96
N ASP A 154 8.56 -7.66 27.80
CA ASP A 154 8.25 -6.60 26.81
C ASP A 154 7.60 -7.13 25.53
N ILE A 155 6.86 -6.27 24.86
CA ILE A 155 6.34 -6.48 23.50
C ILE A 155 6.99 -5.46 22.56
N LEU A 156 7.82 -5.91 21.62
CA LEU A 156 8.46 -5.08 20.61
C LEU A 156 7.72 -5.24 19.27
N ILE A 157 7.19 -4.15 18.73
CA ILE A 157 6.39 -4.15 17.49
C ILE A 157 7.21 -3.50 16.37
N TYR A 158 7.73 -4.33 15.47
CA TYR A 158 8.37 -3.94 14.22
C TYR A 158 7.33 -3.85 13.10
N ALA A 159 6.71 -2.68 12.99
CA ALA A 159 5.76 -2.34 11.95
C ALA A 159 5.81 -0.84 11.66
N CYS A 160 5.65 -0.46 10.39
CA CYS A 160 5.77 0.94 9.99
C CYS A 160 4.73 1.82 10.67
N ASN A 161 5.18 2.95 11.21
CA ASN A 161 4.38 4.06 11.69
C ASN A 161 3.36 3.70 12.78
N THR A 162 3.38 2.51 13.36
CA THR A 162 2.34 2.05 14.30
C THR A 162 2.12 3.03 15.47
N ALA A 163 3.19 3.69 15.92
CA ALA A 163 3.15 4.68 17.00
C ALA A 163 3.16 6.15 16.50
N GLU A 164 3.00 6.40 15.20
CA GLU A 164 3.02 7.74 14.62
C GLU A 164 1.80 8.57 15.05
N GLY A 165 2.04 9.78 15.53
CA GLY A 165 1.01 10.77 15.88
C GLY A 165 0.11 10.38 17.05
N ASP A 166 -0.88 11.23 17.37
CA ASP A 166 -1.74 11.05 18.53
C ASP A 166 -2.51 9.72 18.51
N GLN A 167 -2.91 9.26 17.32
CA GLN A 167 -3.59 7.97 17.15
C GLN A 167 -2.66 6.79 17.44
N GLY A 168 -1.42 6.84 16.96
CA GLY A 168 -0.41 5.82 17.21
C GLY A 168 -0.02 5.74 18.69
N LEU A 169 0.18 6.89 19.34
CA LEU A 169 0.45 6.93 20.78
C LEU A 169 -0.69 6.32 21.60
N SER A 170 -1.95 6.72 21.32
CA SER A 170 -3.12 6.16 21.99
C SER A 170 -3.27 4.65 21.77
N PHE A 171 -2.89 4.16 20.59
CA PHE A 171 -2.90 2.74 20.26
C PHE A 171 -1.90 1.95 21.11
N VAL A 172 -0.65 2.43 21.17
CA VAL A 172 0.42 1.80 21.97
C VAL A 172 0.11 1.82 23.45
N ASP A 173 -0.37 2.95 23.99
CA ASP A 173 -0.78 3.07 25.40
C ASP A 173 -1.92 2.11 25.75
N SER A 174 -2.89 1.95 24.84
CA SER A 174 -4.01 1.03 25.03
C SER A 174 -3.55 -0.42 25.02
N LEU A 175 -2.63 -0.80 24.12
CA LEU A 175 -2.05 -2.14 24.11
C LEU A 175 -1.28 -2.41 25.41
N ALA A 176 -0.47 -1.46 25.89
CA ALA A 176 0.29 -1.62 27.13
C ALA A 176 -0.63 -1.79 28.34
N THR A 177 -1.70 -0.99 28.40
CA THR A 177 -2.72 -1.09 29.45
C THR A 177 -3.45 -2.44 29.42
N LEU A 178 -3.83 -2.91 28.23
CA LEU A 178 -4.64 -4.12 28.08
C LEU A 178 -3.82 -5.41 28.26
N THR A 179 -2.54 -5.39 27.89
CA THR A 179 -1.62 -6.52 28.10
C THR A 179 -0.96 -6.48 29.48
N GLY A 180 -0.86 -5.32 30.11
CA GLY A 180 -0.06 -5.15 31.34
C GLY A 180 1.44 -5.38 31.09
N ARG A 181 1.91 -5.11 29.88
CA ARG A 181 3.31 -5.25 29.45
C ARG A 181 3.82 -3.95 28.86
N ASP A 182 5.12 -3.76 28.95
CA ASP A 182 5.80 -2.63 28.34
C ASP A 182 5.91 -2.86 26.83
N ILE A 183 5.63 -1.84 26.03
CA ILE A 183 5.51 -1.93 24.57
C ILE A 183 6.45 -0.93 23.93
N ALA A 184 7.22 -1.40 22.95
CA ALA A 184 7.98 -0.55 22.06
C ALA A 184 7.46 -0.63 20.62
N ALA A 185 7.35 0.50 19.92
CA ALA A 185 6.86 0.57 18.54
C ALA A 185 7.48 1.74 17.78
N SER A 186 7.47 1.65 16.44
CA SER A 186 8.05 2.68 15.57
C SER A 186 7.05 3.79 15.23
N THR A 187 7.52 5.03 15.22
CA THR A 187 6.82 6.23 14.72
C THR A 187 7.07 6.50 13.25
N ASN A 188 7.98 5.76 12.65
CA ASN A 188 8.40 5.96 11.27
C ASN A 188 8.39 4.64 10.49
N ARG A 189 8.85 4.72 9.25
CA ARG A 189 8.88 3.57 8.35
C ARG A 189 9.90 2.53 8.84
N THR A 190 9.43 1.32 9.15
CA THR A 190 10.29 0.19 9.48
C THR A 190 10.78 -0.56 8.22
N GLY A 191 12.08 -0.81 8.13
CA GLY A 191 12.73 -1.49 7.01
C GLY A 191 13.22 -0.52 5.92
N VAL A 192 13.17 -0.94 4.65
CA VAL A 192 13.75 -0.13 3.55
C VAL A 192 13.08 1.24 3.46
N GLY A 193 13.86 2.31 3.44
CA GLY A 193 13.35 3.69 3.37
C GLY A 193 13.00 4.32 4.73
N GLY A 194 13.27 3.63 5.84
CA GLY A 194 13.37 4.21 7.17
C GLY A 194 14.42 3.46 7.99
N ASP A 195 14.09 3.01 9.20
CA ASP A 195 15.03 2.32 10.09
C ASP A 195 14.36 1.14 10.84
N TRP A 196 15.00 0.63 11.89
CA TRP A 196 14.49 -0.46 12.72
C TRP A 196 14.38 -0.06 14.20
N ASP A 197 14.50 1.24 14.47
CA ASP A 197 14.43 1.79 15.80
C ASP A 197 12.94 1.88 16.23
N LEU A 198 12.70 1.64 17.52
CA LEU A 198 11.39 1.76 18.13
C LEU A 198 11.42 3.01 19.02
N GLU A 199 10.92 4.13 18.50
CA GLU A 199 11.07 5.42 19.17
C GLU A 199 10.10 5.63 20.33
N ILE A 200 9.01 4.88 20.36
CA ILE A 200 8.02 4.93 21.43
C ILE A 200 8.16 3.70 22.29
N ALA A 201 8.18 3.93 23.61
CA ALA A 201 8.17 2.90 24.63
C ALA A 201 7.19 3.28 25.74
N THR A 202 6.38 2.33 26.18
CA THR A 202 5.63 2.43 27.44
C THR A 202 6.45 1.76 28.53
N GLY A 203 6.80 2.48 29.59
CA GLY A 203 7.62 1.91 30.66
C GLY A 203 9.09 1.75 30.29
N SER A 204 9.74 0.71 30.80
CA SER A 204 11.17 0.42 30.57
C SER A 204 11.29 -0.82 29.71
N ILE A 205 12.11 -0.75 28.66
CA ILE A 205 12.30 -1.86 27.72
C ILE A 205 13.65 -2.49 28.02
N GLU A 206 13.65 -3.66 28.65
CA GLU A 206 14.88 -4.41 28.91
C GLU A 206 15.23 -5.38 27.77
N SER A 207 14.24 -5.72 26.94
CA SER A 207 14.39 -6.62 25.82
C SER A 207 15.21 -6.01 24.68
N VAL A 208 16.07 -6.85 24.10
CA VAL A 208 16.82 -6.51 22.88
C VAL A 208 16.21 -7.21 21.67
N SER A 209 16.34 -6.60 20.50
CA SER A 209 15.88 -7.22 19.24
C SER A 209 16.50 -8.61 19.06
N ALA A 210 15.67 -9.57 18.70
CA ALA A 210 16.10 -10.89 18.27
C ALA A 210 16.69 -10.87 16.86
N LEU A 211 16.42 -9.82 16.06
CA LEU A 211 16.94 -9.70 14.70
C LEU A 211 18.36 -9.13 14.73
N SER A 212 19.28 -9.76 14.00
CA SER A 212 20.61 -9.21 13.81
C SER A 212 20.58 -7.93 12.96
N ARG A 213 21.45 -6.96 13.28
CA ARG A 213 21.63 -5.75 12.44
C ARG A 213 21.93 -6.09 10.99
N GLN A 214 22.74 -7.12 10.73
CA GLN A 214 23.08 -7.53 9.37
C GLN A 214 21.83 -7.94 8.55
N SER A 215 20.91 -8.71 9.14
CA SER A 215 19.66 -9.09 8.47
C SER A 215 18.73 -7.90 8.26
N MET A 216 18.63 -7.03 9.27
CA MET A 216 17.84 -5.79 9.20
C MET A 216 18.36 -4.84 8.11
N ASP A 217 19.68 -4.64 8.01
CA ASP A 217 20.32 -3.79 6.99
C ASP A 217 20.22 -4.38 5.58
N ALA A 218 20.22 -5.71 5.46
CA ALA A 218 20.13 -6.40 4.18
C ALA A 218 18.70 -6.48 3.64
N TYR A 219 17.69 -6.27 4.48
CA TYR A 219 16.28 -6.40 4.10
C TYR A 219 15.84 -5.30 3.12
N GLN A 220 15.35 -5.73 1.96
CA GLN A 220 15.06 -4.83 0.83
C GLN A 220 13.59 -4.38 0.75
N TRP A 221 12.81 -4.66 1.79
CA TRP A 221 11.37 -4.47 1.81
C TRP A 221 10.98 -3.60 2.99
N GLY A 222 9.83 -2.92 2.92
CA GLY A 222 9.27 -2.21 4.06
C GLY A 222 7.99 -2.84 4.54
N LEU A 223 7.55 -2.37 5.72
CA LEU A 223 6.45 -2.95 6.47
C LEU A 223 5.21 -2.03 6.50
N ALA A 224 5.02 -1.17 5.48
CA ALA A 224 3.93 -0.20 5.49
C ALA A 224 2.65 -0.77 4.86
N THR A 225 1.51 -0.34 5.39
CA THR A 225 0.19 -0.53 4.79
C THR A 225 -0.40 0.80 4.37
N PHE A 226 -0.83 0.92 3.11
CA PHE A 226 -1.55 2.09 2.60
C PHE A 226 -3.02 1.76 2.40
N THR A 227 -3.90 2.54 3.03
CA THR A 227 -5.35 2.35 2.93
C THR A 227 -5.96 3.30 1.91
N VAL A 228 -6.59 2.75 0.89
CA VAL A 228 -7.39 3.48 -0.10
C VAL A 228 -8.76 3.77 0.47
N ASN A 229 -9.14 5.04 0.54
CA ASN A 229 -10.43 5.51 1.07
C ASN A 229 -11.32 6.18 0.01
N SER A 230 -10.83 6.29 -1.24
CA SER A 230 -11.55 6.92 -2.34
C SER A 230 -11.50 6.07 -3.61
N ALA A 231 -12.68 5.81 -4.17
CA ALA A 231 -12.87 5.09 -5.43
C ALA A 231 -12.57 5.94 -6.68
N SER A 232 -12.14 7.20 -6.51
CA SER A 232 -11.84 8.12 -7.60
C SER A 232 -10.58 7.71 -8.38
N ASN A 233 -10.46 8.15 -9.63
CA ASN A 233 -9.30 7.79 -10.47
C ASN A 233 -7.98 8.42 -9.96
N THR A 234 -8.02 9.61 -9.36
CA THR A 234 -6.86 10.40 -8.89
C THR A 234 -7.25 11.26 -7.70
N GLY A 235 -6.25 11.72 -6.94
CA GLY A 235 -6.42 12.58 -5.76
C GLY A 235 -6.03 11.87 -4.47
N ALA A 236 -6.01 12.61 -3.37
CA ALA A 236 -5.66 12.07 -2.06
C ALA A 236 -6.55 10.88 -1.69
N GLY A 237 -5.94 9.83 -1.13
CA GLY A 237 -6.65 8.64 -0.65
C GLY A 237 -7.16 7.70 -1.74
N THR A 238 -6.80 7.94 -3.01
CA THR A 238 -7.10 7.02 -4.12
C THR A 238 -6.08 5.90 -4.25
N LEU A 239 -6.42 4.84 -4.98
CA LEU A 239 -5.48 3.75 -5.29
C LEU A 239 -4.19 4.26 -5.95
N ARG A 240 -4.27 5.28 -6.81
CA ARG A 240 -3.07 5.84 -7.44
C ARG A 240 -2.17 6.57 -6.47
N ASP A 241 -2.78 7.28 -5.51
CA ASP A 241 -2.06 7.97 -4.46
C ASP A 241 -1.35 6.96 -3.54
N ALA A 242 -2.04 5.91 -3.12
CA ALA A 242 -1.44 4.82 -2.37
C ALA A 242 -0.28 4.16 -3.13
N LEU A 243 -0.45 3.82 -4.41
CA LEU A 243 0.61 3.26 -5.25
C LEU A 243 1.79 4.22 -5.47
N ALA A 244 1.55 5.53 -5.51
CA ALA A 244 2.60 6.53 -5.65
C ALA A 244 3.48 6.60 -4.40
N ASN A 245 2.88 6.51 -3.22
CA ASN A 245 3.57 6.60 -1.93
C ASN A 245 4.19 5.27 -1.46
N ALA A 246 3.59 4.13 -1.82
CA ALA A 246 4.11 2.81 -1.50
C ALA A 246 5.53 2.59 -2.01
N GLN A 247 6.29 1.72 -1.36
CA GLN A 247 7.59 1.23 -1.77
C GLN A 247 7.55 -0.30 -1.91
N ASN A 248 8.68 -0.88 -2.31
CA ASN A 248 8.82 -2.32 -2.40
C ASN A 248 8.54 -2.99 -1.04
N GLY A 249 7.69 -4.02 -1.04
CA GLY A 249 7.29 -4.80 0.13
C GLY A 249 5.95 -4.38 0.71
N ASP A 250 5.51 -3.14 0.43
CA ASP A 250 4.32 -2.59 1.08
C ASP A 250 3.02 -3.27 0.61
N ILE A 251 2.00 -3.15 1.46
CA ILE A 251 0.63 -3.57 1.18
C ILE A 251 -0.21 -2.33 0.86
N VAL A 252 -1.05 -2.43 -0.16
CA VAL A 252 -2.09 -1.44 -0.48
C VAL A 252 -3.45 -2.12 -0.30
N THR A 253 -4.21 -1.70 0.70
CA THR A 253 -5.56 -2.21 1.02
C THR A 253 -6.63 -1.13 0.88
N PHE A 254 -7.89 -1.42 1.22
CA PHE A 254 -9.02 -0.51 1.06
C PHE A 254 -9.82 -0.39 2.36
N SER A 255 -10.38 0.79 2.61
CA SER A 255 -11.18 1.04 3.82
C SER A 255 -12.53 0.32 3.81
N SER A 256 -13.01 -0.05 2.62
CA SER A 256 -14.29 -0.72 2.39
C SER A 256 -14.34 -1.29 0.98
N GLY A 257 -15.24 -2.25 0.75
CA GLY A 257 -15.51 -2.76 -0.60
C GLY A 257 -15.94 -1.63 -1.52
N MET A 258 -15.31 -1.53 -2.70
CA MET A 258 -15.54 -0.40 -3.62
C MET A 258 -15.24 -0.74 -5.08
N THR A 259 -15.76 0.09 -5.99
CA THR A 259 -15.44 0.04 -7.41
C THR A 259 -14.57 1.23 -7.81
N VAL A 260 -13.28 1.00 -7.97
CA VAL A 260 -12.31 2.00 -8.44
C VAL A 260 -12.51 2.24 -9.93
N SER A 261 -13.00 3.43 -10.28
CA SER A 261 -13.33 3.80 -11.66
C SER A 261 -12.11 4.38 -12.38
N LEU A 262 -11.45 3.58 -13.21
CA LEU A 262 -10.21 3.95 -13.89
C LEU A 262 -10.48 4.70 -15.19
N GLN A 263 -9.89 5.90 -15.32
CA GLN A 263 -9.96 6.70 -16.55
C GLN A 263 -8.75 6.48 -17.45
N THR A 264 -7.63 6.07 -16.86
CA THR A 264 -6.37 5.72 -17.51
C THR A 264 -5.83 4.41 -16.95
N GLN A 265 -4.86 3.79 -17.59
CA GLN A 265 -4.31 2.52 -17.12
C GLN A 265 -3.66 2.68 -15.74
N LEU A 266 -3.93 1.75 -14.83
CA LEU A 266 -3.26 1.70 -13.53
C LEU A 266 -1.86 1.12 -13.71
N LEU A 267 -0.83 1.83 -13.26
CA LEU A 267 0.56 1.39 -13.38
C LEU A 267 1.04 0.85 -12.02
N VAL A 268 1.56 -0.37 -12.02
CA VAL A 268 2.26 -0.98 -10.88
C VAL A 268 3.68 -1.26 -11.31
N ASN A 269 4.61 -0.50 -10.71
CA ASN A 269 6.04 -0.57 -10.99
C ASN A 269 6.88 -0.87 -9.75
N LYS A 270 6.22 -1.24 -8.66
CA LYS A 270 6.83 -1.59 -7.37
C LYS A 270 6.37 -2.98 -6.98
N ASN A 271 7.22 -3.63 -6.21
CA ASN A 271 7.01 -5.00 -5.74
C ASN A 271 6.09 -4.98 -4.52
N ILE A 272 4.79 -4.87 -4.73
CA ILE A 272 3.79 -4.66 -3.68
C ILE A 272 2.68 -5.70 -3.77
N THR A 273 1.89 -5.78 -2.71
CA THR A 273 0.59 -6.48 -2.71
C THR A 273 -0.53 -5.45 -2.77
N ILE A 274 -1.46 -5.61 -3.72
CA ILE A 274 -2.75 -4.92 -3.71
C ILE A 274 -3.77 -5.91 -3.16
N ASP A 275 -4.29 -5.62 -1.98
CA ASP A 275 -5.17 -6.49 -1.21
C ASP A 275 -6.59 -5.91 -1.18
N GLY A 276 -7.50 -6.55 -1.91
CA GLY A 276 -8.92 -6.20 -1.98
C GLY A 276 -9.84 -7.21 -1.31
N ASP A 277 -9.31 -8.22 -0.62
CA ASP A 277 -10.09 -9.19 0.17
C ASP A 277 -10.10 -8.70 1.63
N LEU A 278 -11.07 -7.85 1.97
CA LEU A 278 -11.00 -7.08 3.22
C LEU A 278 -11.34 -7.91 4.45
N ASN A 279 -12.02 -9.04 4.26
CA ASN A 279 -12.42 -9.95 5.32
C ASN A 279 -11.67 -11.30 5.26
N ASN A 280 -10.74 -11.47 4.30
CA ASN A 280 -9.98 -12.69 4.06
C ASN A 280 -10.86 -13.93 3.90
N ASP A 281 -12.04 -13.78 3.28
CA ASP A 281 -12.96 -14.90 3.01
C ASP A 281 -12.68 -15.59 1.66
N GLY A 282 -11.68 -15.10 0.92
CA GLY A 282 -11.30 -15.59 -0.41
C GLY A 282 -12.18 -15.02 -1.53
N VAL A 283 -13.01 -14.03 -1.26
CA VAL A 283 -13.87 -13.33 -2.21
C VAL A 283 -13.38 -11.90 -2.41
N ALA A 284 -13.42 -11.43 -3.65
CA ALA A 284 -13.01 -10.07 -3.97
C ALA A 284 -14.05 -9.03 -3.53
N ASP A 285 -13.66 -8.07 -2.68
CA ASP A 285 -14.52 -6.94 -2.28
C ASP A 285 -14.29 -5.70 -3.14
N VAL A 286 -13.19 -5.67 -3.88
CA VAL A 286 -12.76 -4.50 -4.65
C VAL A 286 -12.84 -4.77 -6.14
N THR A 287 -13.44 -3.85 -6.88
CA THR A 287 -13.50 -3.89 -8.34
C THR A 287 -12.61 -2.81 -8.94
N LEU A 288 -11.67 -3.19 -9.80
CA LEU A 288 -10.88 -2.32 -10.65
C LEU A 288 -11.52 -2.26 -12.04
N ASP A 289 -12.07 -1.10 -12.38
CA ASP A 289 -12.97 -0.95 -13.52
C ASP A 289 -12.38 -0.04 -14.61
N GLY A 290 -12.05 -0.62 -15.77
CA GLY A 290 -11.50 0.11 -16.92
C GLY A 290 -12.54 0.91 -17.72
N GLN A 291 -13.83 0.83 -17.36
CA GLN A 291 -14.96 1.58 -17.90
C GLN A 291 -15.21 1.44 -19.41
N ASN A 292 -14.65 0.41 -20.04
CA ASN A 292 -14.50 0.23 -21.49
C ASN A 292 -13.70 1.37 -22.16
N ARG A 293 -12.85 2.07 -21.39
CA ARG A 293 -12.08 3.24 -21.82
C ARG A 293 -10.58 2.99 -21.86
N THR A 294 -10.07 2.13 -20.99
CA THR A 294 -8.64 1.91 -20.81
C THR A 294 -8.34 0.47 -20.44
N SER A 295 -7.08 0.06 -20.62
CA SER A 295 -6.60 -1.20 -20.04
C SER A 295 -6.57 -1.03 -18.52
N VAL A 296 -7.02 -2.02 -17.75
CA VAL A 296 -7.20 -1.84 -16.29
C VAL A 296 -5.86 -1.64 -15.60
N ILE A 297 -4.95 -2.61 -15.72
CA ILE A 297 -3.70 -2.60 -14.95
C ILE A 297 -2.51 -3.03 -15.80
N ARG A 298 -1.37 -2.38 -15.55
CA ARG A 298 -0.07 -2.73 -16.11
C ARG A 298 0.95 -2.99 -15.02
N ILE A 299 1.61 -4.14 -15.12
CA ILE A 299 2.77 -4.51 -14.29
C ILE A 299 4.03 -4.33 -15.15
N THR A 300 5.01 -3.55 -14.68
CA THR A 300 6.25 -3.31 -15.43
C THR A 300 7.26 -4.46 -15.32
N SER A 301 8.22 -4.50 -16.25
CA SER A 301 9.33 -5.47 -16.19
C SER A 301 10.19 -5.28 -14.94
N GLY A 302 10.64 -6.39 -14.35
CA GLY A 302 11.40 -6.37 -13.09
C GLY A 302 10.54 -6.20 -11.84
N THR A 303 9.23 -6.01 -12.01
CA THR A 303 8.28 -5.91 -10.89
C THR A 303 7.72 -7.29 -10.52
N THR A 304 7.64 -7.57 -9.22
CA THR A 304 6.94 -8.73 -8.63
C THR A 304 5.77 -8.24 -7.80
N ALA A 305 4.56 -8.28 -8.36
CA ALA A 305 3.36 -7.79 -7.69
C ALA A 305 2.37 -8.93 -7.41
N THR A 306 1.59 -8.76 -6.35
CA THR A 306 0.48 -9.65 -6.00
C THR A 306 -0.82 -8.85 -6.05
N LEU A 307 -1.85 -9.42 -6.68
CA LEU A 307 -3.22 -8.96 -6.52
C LEU A 307 -3.97 -10.02 -5.74
N ASP A 308 -4.54 -9.65 -4.60
CA ASP A 308 -5.41 -10.49 -3.80
C ASP A 308 -6.81 -9.86 -3.73
N GLY A 309 -7.87 -10.64 -3.89
CA GLY A 309 -9.24 -10.15 -3.67
C GLY A 309 -9.72 -9.03 -4.60
N VAL A 310 -9.33 -9.02 -5.88
CA VAL A 310 -9.78 -7.98 -6.82
C VAL A 310 -10.58 -8.52 -8.00
N VAL A 311 -11.61 -7.78 -8.41
CA VAL A 311 -12.30 -7.98 -9.69
C VAL A 311 -11.74 -7.02 -10.73
N ILE A 312 -11.20 -7.53 -11.83
CA ILE A 312 -10.66 -6.75 -12.94
C ILE A 312 -11.66 -6.79 -14.09
N THR A 313 -12.29 -5.65 -14.39
CA THR A 313 -13.41 -5.61 -15.34
C THR A 313 -13.42 -4.42 -16.29
N ARG A 314 -14.16 -4.59 -17.38
CA ARG A 314 -14.41 -3.57 -18.42
C ARG A 314 -13.14 -2.89 -18.94
N GLY A 315 -12.00 -3.59 -18.90
CA GLY A 315 -10.76 -3.14 -19.51
C GLY A 315 -10.77 -3.29 -21.02
N VAL A 316 -10.38 -2.25 -21.74
CA VAL A 316 -10.29 -2.25 -23.21
C VAL A 316 -8.92 -1.78 -23.65
N ALA A 317 -8.31 -2.53 -24.57
CA ALA A 317 -7.05 -2.14 -25.18
C ALA A 317 -7.12 -2.29 -26.71
N THR A 318 -6.67 -1.25 -27.41
CA THR A 318 -6.66 -1.19 -28.89
C THR A 318 -5.28 -0.78 -29.38
N THR A 319 -4.69 -1.53 -30.31
CA THR A 319 -3.47 -1.10 -31.01
C THR A 319 -3.82 -0.22 -32.22
N ALA A 320 -2.85 0.51 -32.77
CA ALA A 320 -2.93 0.98 -34.14
C ALA A 320 -2.67 -0.18 -35.12
N GLY A 321 -3.24 -0.14 -36.33
CA GLY A 321 -3.02 -1.19 -37.33
C GLY A 321 -1.56 -1.27 -37.72
N ALA A 322 -1.03 -2.50 -37.77
CA ALA A 322 0.29 -2.74 -38.34
C ALA A 322 0.20 -2.72 -39.87
N ASN A 323 1.22 -2.17 -40.52
CA ASN A 323 1.42 -2.36 -41.96
C ASN A 323 1.66 -3.85 -42.24
N SER A 324 1.27 -4.32 -43.42
CA SER A 324 1.61 -5.67 -43.88
C SER A 324 3.11 -5.93 -43.76
N GLY A 325 3.49 -7.00 -43.08
CA GLY A 325 4.90 -7.38 -42.88
C GLY A 325 5.59 -6.69 -41.71
N SER A 326 4.93 -5.77 -40.99
CA SER A 326 5.46 -5.26 -39.72
C SER A 326 5.31 -6.33 -38.64
N ALA A 327 6.44 -6.69 -38.01
CA ALA A 327 6.39 -7.39 -36.73
C ALA A 327 5.72 -6.46 -35.71
N ILE A 328 4.62 -6.91 -35.12
CA ILE A 328 4.09 -6.26 -33.90
C ILE A 328 5.10 -6.60 -32.80
N ALA A 329 5.64 -5.60 -32.11
CA ALA A 329 6.59 -5.88 -31.04
C ALA A 329 5.84 -6.62 -29.91
N ALA A 330 6.49 -7.54 -29.19
CA ALA A 330 5.87 -8.17 -28.01
C ALA A 330 5.44 -7.13 -26.95
N ALA A 331 6.06 -5.94 -26.94
CA ALA A 331 5.66 -4.79 -26.13
C ALA A 331 4.27 -4.23 -26.51
N ASP A 332 3.77 -4.54 -27.70
CA ASP A 332 2.44 -4.17 -28.20
C ASP A 332 1.38 -5.24 -27.90
N ALA A 333 1.72 -6.30 -27.15
CA ALA A 333 0.76 -7.29 -26.68
C ALA A 333 -0.14 -6.67 -25.60
N LEU A 334 -1.34 -6.26 -26.01
CA LEU A 334 -2.26 -5.57 -25.13
C LEU A 334 -3.22 -6.54 -24.43
N GLY A 335 -3.23 -6.50 -23.10
CA GLY A 335 -4.31 -7.08 -22.32
C GLY A 335 -5.34 -6.00 -21.97
N GLY A 336 -6.61 -6.24 -22.34
CA GLY A 336 -7.71 -5.35 -21.95
C GLY A 336 -7.81 -5.21 -20.43
N GLY A 337 -7.75 -6.33 -19.70
CA GLY A 337 -7.69 -6.31 -18.23
C GLY A 337 -6.26 -6.06 -17.75
N ILE A 338 -5.38 -7.04 -17.95
CA ILE A 338 -4.04 -7.06 -17.38
C ILE A 338 -2.98 -7.03 -18.49
N ASN A 339 -2.10 -6.03 -18.46
CA ASN A 339 -0.84 -6.02 -19.22
C ASN A 339 0.32 -6.35 -18.27
N ASN A 340 0.85 -7.57 -18.31
CA ASN A 340 1.93 -7.98 -17.43
C ASN A 340 3.26 -8.11 -18.19
N ALA A 341 4.25 -7.31 -17.81
CA ALA A 341 5.64 -7.45 -18.26
C ALA A 341 6.59 -7.92 -17.12
N GLY A 342 6.07 -8.13 -15.91
CA GLY A 342 6.81 -8.59 -14.73
C GLY A 342 6.37 -9.97 -14.25
N ASN A 343 6.53 -10.22 -12.96
CA ASN A 343 5.98 -11.37 -12.25
C ASN A 343 4.71 -10.94 -11.52
N LEU A 344 3.56 -11.52 -11.88
CA LEU A 344 2.27 -11.19 -11.30
C LEU A 344 1.64 -12.44 -10.70
N THR A 345 1.37 -12.39 -9.41
CA THR A 345 0.57 -13.42 -8.71
C THR A 345 -0.86 -12.92 -8.56
N LEU A 346 -1.83 -13.78 -8.87
CA LEU A 346 -3.26 -13.51 -8.70
C LEU A 346 -3.81 -14.49 -7.66
N ARG A 347 -4.40 -13.97 -6.58
CA ARG A 347 -5.08 -14.70 -5.52
C ARG A 347 -6.50 -14.18 -5.42
N ASN A 348 -7.50 -15.07 -5.39
CA ASN A 348 -8.90 -14.66 -5.25
C ASN A 348 -9.36 -13.59 -6.28
N VAL A 349 -8.72 -13.56 -7.45
CA VAL A 349 -8.97 -12.55 -8.49
C VAL A 349 -9.98 -13.04 -9.52
N THR A 350 -10.96 -12.19 -9.83
CA THR A 350 -11.86 -12.41 -10.97
C THR A 350 -11.50 -11.48 -12.12
N VAL A 351 -11.10 -12.03 -13.27
CA VAL A 351 -10.88 -11.25 -14.50
C VAL A 351 -12.05 -11.48 -15.45
N THR A 352 -12.90 -10.47 -15.64
CA THR A 352 -14.14 -10.61 -16.42
C THR A 352 -14.39 -9.42 -17.32
N ALA A 353 -15.18 -9.59 -18.39
CA ALA A 353 -15.66 -8.47 -19.19
C ALA A 353 -14.56 -7.55 -19.78
N ASN A 354 -13.37 -8.08 -20.04
CA ASN A 354 -12.24 -7.36 -20.65
C ASN A 354 -12.12 -7.69 -22.15
N ALA A 355 -11.66 -6.73 -22.96
CA ALA A 355 -11.47 -6.91 -24.39
C ALA A 355 -10.14 -6.31 -24.88
N ALA A 356 -9.41 -7.05 -25.69
CA ALA A 356 -8.31 -6.52 -26.48
C ALA A 356 -8.63 -6.71 -27.95
N THR A 357 -8.53 -5.65 -28.75
CA THR A 357 -8.79 -5.73 -30.19
C THR A 357 -7.61 -5.16 -30.96
N ALA A 358 -7.08 -5.95 -31.90
CA ALA A 358 -6.23 -5.42 -32.96
C ALA A 358 -7.13 -4.85 -34.06
N PRO A 359 -6.86 -3.65 -34.59
CA PRO A 359 -7.52 -3.18 -35.79
C PRO A 359 -7.09 -4.05 -36.98
N ALA A 360 -7.94 -4.04 -37.99
CA ALA A 360 -7.67 -4.50 -39.35
C ALA A 360 -6.22 -4.26 -39.79
N GLY A 361 -5.45 -5.32 -40.05
CA GLY A 361 -4.14 -5.16 -40.69
C GLY A 361 -4.31 -4.53 -42.07
N GLY A 362 -3.46 -3.54 -42.41
CA GLY A 362 -3.47 -2.92 -43.73
C GLY A 362 -3.13 -3.96 -44.80
N GLY A 363 -3.97 -4.11 -45.83
CA GLY A 363 -3.76 -5.09 -46.87
C GLY A 363 -2.45 -4.85 -47.63
N GLY A 364 -1.67 -5.92 -47.83
CA GLY A 364 -0.37 -5.82 -48.46
C GLY A 364 -0.47 -5.40 -49.92
N VAL A 365 0.33 -4.41 -50.32
CA VAL A 365 0.61 -4.11 -51.73
C VAL A 365 1.90 -4.81 -52.13
N VAL A 366 1.82 -5.79 -53.02
CA VAL A 366 2.99 -6.38 -53.69
C VAL A 366 2.95 -5.94 -55.15
N ALA A 367 3.87 -5.07 -55.57
CA ALA A 367 3.98 -4.70 -56.98
C ALA A 367 4.28 -5.94 -57.84
N PRO A 368 3.71 -6.09 -59.06
CA PRO A 368 2.93 -5.10 -59.81
C PRO A 368 1.40 -5.26 -59.67
N THR A 369 0.88 -6.07 -58.74
CA THR A 369 -0.56 -6.37 -58.63
C THR A 369 -1.14 -5.78 -57.34
N VAL A 370 -1.98 -4.74 -57.47
CA VAL A 370 -2.68 -4.16 -56.31
C VAL A 370 -3.93 -4.97 -55.96
N GLY A 371 -4.17 -5.16 -54.66
CA GLY A 371 -5.39 -5.76 -54.15
C GLY A 371 -5.26 -6.53 -52.83
N GLY A 372 -4.41 -6.12 -51.89
CA GLY A 372 -4.46 -6.68 -50.53
C GLY A 372 -5.73 -6.19 -49.83
N GLY A 373 -6.68 -7.08 -49.56
CA GLY A 373 -7.80 -6.76 -48.67
C GLY A 373 -7.30 -6.60 -47.24
N GLY A 374 -7.59 -5.47 -46.60
CA GLY A 374 -7.31 -5.31 -45.17
C GLY A 374 -8.14 -6.28 -44.35
N GLY A 375 -7.55 -6.91 -43.33
CA GLY A 375 -8.28 -7.84 -42.45
C GLY A 375 -9.43 -7.14 -41.72
N GLY A 376 -10.47 -7.85 -41.30
CA GLY A 376 -11.52 -7.27 -40.45
C GLY A 376 -11.07 -7.20 -38.98
N GLY A 377 -11.30 -6.08 -38.29
CA GLY A 377 -11.07 -6.00 -36.83
C GLY A 377 -12.10 -6.83 -36.05
N GLY A 378 -11.67 -7.53 -35.01
CA GLY A 378 -12.57 -8.29 -34.11
C GLY A 378 -13.51 -7.36 -33.33
N GLY A 379 -14.80 -7.70 -33.25
CA GLY A 379 -15.78 -6.90 -32.51
C GLY A 379 -15.68 -7.08 -30.99
N ILE A 380 -16.12 -6.07 -30.24
CA ILE A 380 -16.19 -6.10 -28.77
C ILE A 380 -17.58 -6.60 -28.35
N ARG A 381 -17.64 -7.60 -27.46
CA ARG A 381 -18.87 -8.13 -26.82
C ARG A 381 -20.05 -8.37 -27.77
N TRP A 382 -20.11 -9.54 -28.42
CA TRP A 382 -21.23 -9.98 -29.27
C TRP A 382 -21.53 -9.09 -30.49
N GLN A 383 -20.81 -8.00 -30.69
CA GLN A 383 -20.89 -7.18 -31.89
C GLN A 383 -20.10 -7.86 -33.02
N LYS A 384 -20.69 -7.91 -34.22
CA LYS A 384 -19.97 -8.37 -35.42
C LYS A 384 -18.78 -7.45 -35.64
N GLY A 385 -17.59 -8.03 -35.78
CA GLY A 385 -16.40 -7.28 -36.20
C GLY A 385 -16.60 -6.61 -37.55
N CYS A 386 -15.83 -5.56 -37.83
CA CYS A 386 -15.85 -4.91 -39.13
C CYS A 386 -15.40 -5.92 -40.20
N ARG A 387 -16.14 -6.04 -41.31
CA ARG A 387 -15.66 -6.83 -42.47
C ARG A 387 -14.42 -6.16 -43.04
N GLY A 388 -13.43 -6.99 -43.39
CA GLY A 388 -12.24 -6.54 -44.11
C GLY A 388 -12.61 -5.85 -45.43
N GLY A 389 -11.81 -4.87 -45.84
CA GLY A 389 -11.98 -4.20 -47.13
C GLY A 389 -11.71 -5.17 -48.28
N GLY A 390 -12.59 -5.20 -49.28
CA GLY A 390 -12.39 -6.01 -50.49
C GLY A 390 -11.19 -5.48 -51.30
N GLY A 391 -10.36 -6.39 -51.82
CA GLY A 391 -9.25 -6.01 -52.70
C GLY A 391 -9.79 -5.41 -54.01
N GLY A 392 -9.31 -4.21 -54.37
CA GLY A 392 -9.62 -3.59 -55.65
C GLY A 392 -8.71 -4.15 -56.75
N THR A 393 -9.29 -4.52 -57.90
CA THR A 393 -8.53 -4.93 -59.09
C THR A 393 -8.14 -3.70 -59.91
N HIS A 394 -6.86 -3.51 -60.19
CA HIS A 394 -6.39 -2.54 -61.19
C HIS A 394 -6.09 -3.26 -62.50
N SER A 395 -6.81 -2.88 -63.56
CA SER A 395 -6.43 -3.25 -64.93
C SER A 395 -5.52 -2.13 -65.48
N PRO A 396 -4.29 -2.44 -65.91
CA PRO A 396 -3.45 -1.46 -66.59
C PRO A 396 -4.09 -1.04 -67.93
N PRO A 397 -3.83 0.20 -68.39
CA PRO A 397 -4.41 0.75 -69.63
C PRO A 397 -3.99 0.01 -70.89
#